data_AF-A0A962HX88-F1
#
_entry.id   AF-A0A962HX88-F1
#
_cell.length_a   1.000
_cell.length_b   1.000
_cell.length_c   1.000
_cell.angle_alpha   90.00
_cell.angle_beta   90.00
_cell.angle_gamma   90.00
#
_symmetry.space_group_name_H-M   'P 1'
#
loop_
_entity.id
_entity.type
_entity.pdbx_description
1 polymer ?
#
loop_
_entity_poly.entity_id
_entity_poly.type
_entity_poly.pdbx_seq_one_letter_code
_entity_poly.pdbx_strand_id
1 'polypeptide(L)'
;PTEPGDYELHYLTGRSNQSLASRPLKVVPSAQPGSLRVTAGAANASGQPGPAGGASSGERLSIELILDASGSMLQKLSGQRRIDIARQALQSLVRQDIQADTPVALRVFGHRQPNACDTDLLVPLAPLDAAAMGQRIAGIEAKNLAKTPIAASLAAVADDLAGVEGRAIVILVTDGEETCGGNPEAAVQQLRQQGFEVVLNIVGFAVDDYALEQDFRRWASLGGGAYFQAKDAAALSRSIAQAAQQPFSVLDGERPVAAGVLGGEAISLKPGRYTVRALGRSQIVEVQAGTEARVNFD
;
A
#
# COMPACT_ATOMS: atom_id res chain seq x y z
N PRO A 1 -31.73 1.04 3.06
CA PRO A 1 -32.44 1.17 1.76
C PRO A 1 -31.47 1.75 0.74
N THR A 2 -31.56 1.35 -0.53
CA THR A 2 -30.68 1.84 -1.60
C THR A 2 -31.19 3.13 -2.23
N GLU A 3 -32.48 3.44 -2.06
CA GLU A 3 -33.09 4.66 -2.54
C GLU A 3 -33.09 5.76 -1.46
N PRO A 4 -32.90 7.03 -1.82
CA PRO A 4 -33.13 8.14 -0.92
C PRO A 4 -34.61 8.28 -0.59
N GLY A 5 -34.91 8.64 0.65
CA GLY A 5 -36.29 8.81 1.11
C GLY A 5 -36.41 8.87 2.61
N ASP A 6 -37.65 9.05 3.07
CA ASP A 6 -38.00 8.95 4.47
C ASP A 6 -38.40 7.49 4.76
N TYR A 7 -37.75 6.90 5.77
CA TYR A 7 -37.93 5.53 6.21
C TYR A 7 -38.26 5.50 7.70
N GLU A 8 -38.79 4.38 8.18
CA GLU A 8 -38.92 4.10 9.60
C GLU A 8 -38.14 2.83 9.97
N LEU A 9 -37.31 2.93 11.00
CA LEU A 9 -36.69 1.78 11.66
C LEU A 9 -37.68 1.19 12.65
N HIS A 10 -38.13 -0.04 12.43
CA HIS A 10 -39.00 -0.77 13.35
C HIS A 10 -38.22 -1.79 14.17
N TYR A 11 -38.37 -1.74 15.48
CA TYR A 11 -37.84 -2.76 16.39
C TYR A 11 -38.90 -3.84 16.57
N LEU A 12 -38.65 -5.04 16.05
CA LEU A 12 -39.64 -6.12 16.01
C LEU A 12 -39.35 -7.19 17.07
N THR A 13 -40.41 -7.78 17.64
CA THR A 13 -40.29 -9.01 18.45
C THR A 13 -39.97 -10.21 17.56
N GLY A 14 -38.99 -11.04 17.91
CA GLY A 14 -38.48 -12.11 17.03
C GLY A 14 -39.43 -13.26 16.67
N ARG A 15 -40.61 -13.41 17.31
CA ARG A 15 -41.57 -14.49 16.98
C ARG A 15 -42.85 -14.04 16.27
N SER A 16 -43.35 -12.84 16.58
CA SER A 16 -44.61 -12.31 16.02
C SER A 16 -44.42 -11.14 15.07
N ASN A 17 -43.19 -10.68 14.84
CA ASN A 17 -42.88 -9.45 14.09
C ASN A 17 -43.68 -8.22 14.54
N GLN A 18 -44.11 -8.19 15.81
CA GLN A 18 -44.83 -7.04 16.34
C GLN A 18 -43.85 -5.89 16.59
N SER A 19 -44.19 -4.71 16.08
CA SER A 19 -43.40 -3.49 16.27
C SER A 19 -43.49 -2.99 17.71
N LEU A 20 -42.35 -2.96 18.41
CA LEU A 20 -42.21 -2.46 19.78
C LEU A 20 -41.96 -0.95 19.83
N ALA A 21 -41.22 -0.44 18.84
CA ALA A 21 -40.92 0.97 18.68
C ALA A 21 -40.59 1.24 17.21
N SER A 22 -40.86 2.46 16.74
CA SER A 22 -40.33 2.96 15.48
C SER A 22 -39.50 4.22 15.70
N ARG A 23 -38.51 4.45 14.82
CA ARG A 23 -37.75 5.70 14.75
C ARG A 23 -37.67 6.17 13.30
N PRO A 24 -37.93 7.46 13.03
CA PRO A 24 -37.75 7.99 11.69
C PRO A 24 -36.27 7.95 11.28
N LEU A 25 -36.01 7.59 10.03
CA LEU A 25 -34.71 7.51 9.40
C LEU A 25 -34.80 8.20 8.04
N LYS A 26 -34.07 9.29 7.84
CA LYS A 26 -33.96 9.93 6.54
C LYS A 26 -32.71 9.44 5.81
N VAL A 27 -32.89 8.78 4.68
CA VAL A 27 -31.80 8.39 3.78
C VAL A 27 -31.69 9.46 2.71
N VAL A 28 -30.58 10.20 2.70
CA VAL A 28 -30.33 11.25 1.71
C VAL A 28 -29.57 10.70 0.50
N PRO A 29 -29.72 11.28 -0.71
CA PRO A 29 -28.91 10.88 -1.85
C PRO A 29 -27.43 11.08 -1.52
N SER A 30 -26.63 10.02 -1.65
CA SER A 30 -25.19 10.20 -1.66
C SER A 30 -24.85 11.00 -2.91
N ALA A 31 -24.30 12.21 -2.75
CA ALA A 31 -23.63 12.87 -3.86
C ALA A 31 -22.61 11.87 -4.43
N GLN A 32 -22.57 11.69 -5.75
CA GLN A 32 -21.55 10.84 -6.36
C GLN A 32 -20.18 11.37 -5.92
N PRO A 33 -19.29 10.52 -5.38
CA PRO A 33 -17.97 10.97 -5.00
C PRO A 33 -17.23 11.52 -6.22
N GLY A 34 -16.35 12.49 -5.99
CA GLY A 34 -15.33 12.84 -6.97
C GLY A 34 -14.12 11.93 -6.80
N SER A 35 -13.12 12.11 -7.65
CA SER A 35 -11.82 11.45 -7.50
C SER A 35 -10.69 12.47 -7.52
N LEU A 36 -9.56 12.11 -6.90
CA LEU A 36 -8.35 12.92 -6.89
C LEU A 36 -7.17 12.08 -7.38
N ARG A 37 -6.50 12.56 -8.42
CA ARG A 37 -5.23 12.01 -8.91
C ARG A 37 -4.09 12.96 -8.56
N VAL A 38 -3.03 12.40 -7.97
CA VAL A 38 -1.84 13.17 -7.60
C VAL A 38 -0.63 12.63 -8.35
N THR A 39 0.11 13.49 -9.04
CA THR A 39 1.31 13.13 -9.81
C THR A 39 2.52 13.92 -9.33
N ALA A 40 3.70 13.38 -9.61
CA ALA A 40 4.94 14.15 -9.56
C ALA A 40 5.29 14.61 -10.99
N GLY A 41 5.81 15.83 -11.14
CA GLY A 41 6.35 16.30 -12.40
C GLY A 41 7.53 15.41 -12.82
N ALA A 42 7.54 14.96 -14.08
CA ALA A 42 8.75 14.39 -14.65
C ALA A 42 9.80 15.52 -14.68
N ALA A 43 10.91 15.35 -13.97
CA ALA A 43 12.07 16.20 -14.16
C ALA A 43 12.33 16.28 -15.68
N ASN A 44 12.23 17.48 -16.25
CA ASN A 44 12.25 17.72 -17.69
C ASN A 44 13.40 16.94 -18.34
N ALA A 45 13.05 15.92 -19.14
CA ALA A 45 13.96 15.23 -20.05
C ALA A 45 14.23 16.06 -21.32
N SER A 46 14.47 17.37 -21.15
CA SER A 46 14.96 18.27 -22.18
C SER A 46 16.24 18.91 -21.65
N GLY A 47 17.37 18.47 -22.20
CA GLY A 47 18.69 18.89 -21.77
C GLY A 47 18.88 20.41 -21.84
N GLN A 48 19.00 21.03 -20.66
CA GLN A 48 19.67 22.30 -20.46
C GLN A 48 20.18 22.38 -19.01
N PRO A 49 21.49 22.54 -18.77
CA PRO A 49 22.02 22.63 -17.41
C PRO A 49 21.70 24.02 -16.84
N GLY A 50 20.67 24.09 -15.99
CA GLY A 50 20.44 25.22 -15.08
C GLY A 50 21.42 25.21 -13.91
N PRO A 51 21.68 26.37 -13.27
CA PRO A 51 22.78 26.51 -12.33
C PRO A 51 22.56 25.66 -11.08
N ALA A 52 23.64 25.04 -10.61
CA ALA A 52 23.71 24.33 -9.34
C ALA A 52 23.20 25.23 -8.20
N GLY A 53 22.02 24.91 -7.68
CA GLY A 53 21.37 25.64 -6.61
C GLY A 53 20.64 24.68 -5.68
N GLY A 54 21.33 24.31 -4.59
CA GLY A 54 20.76 23.66 -3.42
C GLY A 54 20.36 22.21 -3.62
N ALA A 55 21.09 21.28 -2.99
CA ALA A 55 20.51 20.00 -2.63
C ALA A 55 19.20 20.29 -1.90
N SER A 56 18.06 20.01 -2.55
CA SER A 56 16.84 19.80 -1.79
C SER A 56 17.20 18.66 -0.84
N SER A 57 17.18 18.94 0.45
CA SER A 57 17.13 17.91 1.47
C SER A 57 15.80 17.17 1.27
N GLY A 58 15.75 16.33 0.24
CA GLY A 58 14.71 15.34 0.06
C GLY A 58 14.68 14.54 1.35
N GLU A 59 13.49 14.40 1.92
CA GLU A 59 13.25 13.46 3.01
C GLU A 59 14.02 12.17 2.72
N ARG A 60 14.95 11.78 3.61
CA ARG A 60 15.68 10.52 3.45
C ARG A 60 14.62 9.42 3.49
N LEU A 61 14.36 8.84 2.33
CA LEU A 61 13.39 7.78 2.17
C LEU A 61 14.11 6.45 2.34
N SER A 62 13.60 5.59 3.21
CA SER A 62 14.03 4.19 3.30
C SER A 62 12.91 3.27 2.79
N ILE A 63 13.27 2.10 2.28
CA ILE A 63 12.30 1.14 1.74
C ILE A 63 12.51 -0.23 2.40
N GLU A 64 11.44 -0.83 2.91
CA GLU A 64 11.43 -2.25 3.24
C GLU A 64 10.54 -3.01 2.24
N LEU A 65 11.13 -4.02 1.61
CA LEU A 65 10.42 -4.95 0.75
C LEU A 65 10.04 -6.19 1.56
N ILE A 66 8.76 -6.55 1.59
CA ILE A 66 8.28 -7.78 2.20
C ILE A 66 7.71 -8.67 1.09
N LEU A 67 8.35 -9.82 0.83
CA LEU A 67 7.93 -10.76 -0.20
C LEU A 67 7.30 -12.02 0.40
N ASP A 68 6.10 -12.31 -0.07
CA ASP A 68 5.45 -13.60 0.09
C ASP A 68 6.12 -14.68 -0.78
N ALA A 69 6.58 -15.75 -0.13
CA ALA A 69 7.04 -16.97 -0.77
C ALA A 69 6.29 -18.20 -0.22
N SER A 70 5.03 -18.04 0.19
CA SER A 70 4.15 -19.09 0.68
C SER A 70 3.80 -20.12 -0.42
N GLY A 71 3.06 -21.17 -0.05
CA GLY A 71 2.70 -22.25 -0.97
C GLY A 71 1.86 -21.79 -2.17
N SER A 72 1.00 -20.79 -2.01
CA SER A 72 0.17 -20.24 -3.11
C SER A 72 1.01 -19.60 -4.20
N MET A 73 2.19 -19.06 -3.87
CA MET A 73 3.11 -18.45 -4.83
C MET A 73 3.75 -19.48 -5.81
N LEU A 74 3.58 -20.78 -5.57
CA LEU A 74 3.94 -21.84 -6.52
C LEU A 74 2.90 -22.03 -7.64
N GLN A 75 1.69 -21.49 -7.49
CA GLN A 75 0.68 -21.52 -8.53
C GLN A 75 1.16 -20.80 -9.78
N LYS A 76 0.63 -21.21 -10.94
CA LYS A 76 0.99 -20.62 -12.22
C LYS A 76 0.00 -19.54 -12.63
N LEU A 77 0.53 -18.45 -13.18
CA LEU A 77 -0.20 -17.42 -13.89
C LEU A 77 0.39 -17.32 -15.30
N SER A 78 -0.45 -17.54 -16.32
CA SER A 78 -0.02 -17.54 -17.73
C SER A 78 1.21 -18.41 -18.01
N GLY A 79 1.30 -19.58 -17.35
CA GLY A 79 2.36 -20.58 -17.56
C GLY A 79 3.61 -20.41 -16.68
N GLN A 80 3.78 -19.29 -15.97
CA GLN A 80 4.90 -19.04 -15.06
C GLN A 80 4.45 -19.07 -13.61
N ARG A 81 5.32 -19.48 -12.66
CA ARG A 81 4.95 -19.46 -11.24
C ARG A 81 4.87 -18.02 -10.74
N ARG A 82 3.93 -17.74 -9.84
CA ARG A 82 3.75 -16.41 -9.26
C ARG A 82 5.03 -15.91 -8.58
N ILE A 83 5.76 -16.77 -7.86
CA ILE A 83 7.05 -16.41 -7.25
C ILE A 83 8.11 -16.00 -8.29
N ASP A 84 8.13 -16.61 -9.48
CA ASP A 84 9.09 -16.24 -10.53
C ASP A 84 8.79 -14.84 -11.06
N ILE A 85 7.51 -14.52 -11.25
CA ILE A 85 7.04 -13.22 -11.70
C ILE A 85 7.34 -12.13 -10.65
N ALA A 86 7.05 -12.41 -9.36
CA ALA A 86 7.32 -11.48 -8.27
C ALA A 86 8.81 -11.17 -8.12
N ARG A 87 9.67 -12.19 -8.24
CA ARG A 87 11.13 -11.98 -8.24
C ARG A 87 11.58 -11.10 -9.39
N GLN A 88 11.09 -11.33 -10.61
CA GLN A 88 11.44 -10.50 -11.77
C GLN A 88 10.98 -9.04 -11.61
N ALA A 89 9.80 -8.83 -11.04
CA ALA A 89 9.26 -7.50 -10.79
C ALA A 89 10.11 -6.75 -9.73
N LEU A 90 10.42 -7.39 -8.60
CA LEU A 90 11.29 -6.80 -7.56
C LEU A 90 12.72 -6.56 -8.06
N GLN A 91 13.27 -7.47 -8.86
CA GLN A 91 14.58 -7.25 -9.51
C GLN A 91 14.56 -6.06 -10.46
N SER A 92 13.43 -5.77 -11.10
CA SER A 92 13.29 -4.60 -11.97
C SER A 92 13.21 -3.32 -11.14
N LEU A 93 12.39 -3.33 -10.08
CA LEU A 93 12.29 -2.24 -9.10
C LEU A 93 13.66 -1.80 -8.59
N VAL A 94 14.43 -2.73 -8.00
CA VAL A 94 15.73 -2.39 -7.38
C VAL A 94 16.79 -1.96 -8.40
N ARG A 95 16.59 -2.22 -9.69
CA ARG A 95 17.53 -1.80 -10.75
C ARG A 95 17.14 -0.49 -11.42
N GLN A 96 15.85 -0.15 -11.45
CA GLN A 96 15.32 0.89 -12.34
C GLN A 96 14.61 2.02 -11.57
N ASP A 97 13.91 1.69 -10.49
CA ASP A 97 12.94 2.60 -9.86
C ASP A 97 13.42 3.13 -8.50
N ILE A 98 14.33 2.41 -7.84
CA ILE A 98 14.92 2.87 -6.57
C ILE A 98 16.26 3.55 -6.85
N GLN A 99 16.43 4.76 -6.32
CA GLN A 99 17.68 5.51 -6.46
C GLN A 99 18.84 4.78 -5.76
N ALA A 100 20.03 4.86 -6.36
CA ALA A 100 21.25 4.39 -5.71
C ALA A 100 21.40 5.02 -4.31
N ASP A 101 21.98 4.26 -3.38
CA ASP A 101 22.19 4.64 -1.98
C ASP A 101 20.93 4.82 -1.12
N THR A 102 19.71 4.65 -1.68
CA THR A 102 18.48 4.54 -0.88
C THR A 102 18.64 3.38 0.11
N PRO A 103 18.42 3.56 1.43
CA PRO A 103 18.43 2.45 2.36
C PRO A 103 17.30 1.46 2.05
N VAL A 104 17.64 0.21 1.76
CA VAL A 104 16.67 -0.85 1.44
C VAL A 104 16.88 -2.08 2.31
N ALA A 105 15.80 -2.62 2.85
CA ALA A 105 15.73 -3.91 3.54
C ALA A 105 14.85 -4.90 2.76
N LEU A 106 15.11 -6.20 2.92
CA LEU A 106 14.31 -7.28 2.33
C LEU A 106 13.95 -8.32 3.37
N ARG A 107 12.67 -8.41 3.67
CA ARG A 107 12.06 -9.46 4.48
C ARG A 107 11.29 -10.45 3.59
N VAL A 108 11.35 -11.73 3.94
CA VAL A 108 10.67 -12.79 3.20
C VAL A 108 10.04 -13.76 4.18
N PHE A 109 8.83 -14.20 3.88
CA PHE A 109 8.16 -15.28 4.62
C PHE A 109 7.75 -16.42 3.70
N GLY A 110 7.52 -17.60 4.27
CA GLY A 110 7.11 -18.79 3.52
C GLY A 110 8.24 -19.51 2.75
N HIS A 111 9.49 -19.02 2.81
CA HIS A 111 10.59 -19.54 1.98
C HIS A 111 11.43 -20.67 2.63
N ARG A 112 11.22 -21.01 3.91
CA ARG A 112 12.05 -22.00 4.62
C ARG A 112 11.53 -23.42 4.56
N GLN A 113 10.38 -23.66 5.19
CA GLN A 113 9.85 -25.00 5.39
C GLN A 113 8.30 -25.03 5.38
N PRO A 114 7.70 -26.18 5.04
CA PRO A 114 6.26 -26.38 5.14
C PRO A 114 5.70 -26.01 6.51
N ASN A 115 4.50 -25.42 6.55
CA ASN A 115 3.75 -25.06 7.76
C ASN A 115 4.42 -24.08 8.73
N ALA A 116 5.59 -23.51 8.39
CA ALA A 116 6.23 -22.49 9.22
C ALA A 116 5.53 -21.14 9.12
N CYS A 117 5.54 -20.43 10.24
CA CYS A 117 5.11 -19.05 10.37
C CYS A 117 6.29 -18.11 10.61
N ASP A 118 7.49 -18.56 10.24
CA ASP A 118 8.73 -17.80 10.35
C ASP A 118 8.80 -16.72 9.25
N THR A 119 9.42 -15.60 9.59
CA THR A 119 9.72 -14.50 8.67
C THR A 119 11.18 -14.15 8.86
N ASP A 120 11.92 -13.88 7.79
CA ASP A 120 13.34 -13.57 7.88
C ASP A 120 13.70 -12.28 7.17
N LEU A 121 14.53 -11.47 7.84
CA LEU A 121 15.25 -10.38 7.23
C LEU A 121 16.43 -10.95 6.44
N LEU A 122 16.25 -11.13 5.14
CA LEU A 122 17.29 -11.70 4.26
C LEU A 122 18.37 -10.68 3.90
N VAL A 123 17.97 -9.42 3.76
CA VAL A 123 18.90 -8.31 3.55
C VAL A 123 18.58 -7.25 4.60
N PRO A 124 19.46 -7.06 5.59
CA PRO A 124 19.32 -5.97 6.56
C PRO A 124 19.33 -4.61 5.88
N LEU A 125 18.75 -3.61 6.54
CA LEU A 125 18.71 -2.25 6.03
C LEU A 125 20.12 -1.72 5.76
N ALA A 126 20.39 -1.41 4.50
CA ALA A 126 21.65 -0.83 4.05
C ALA A 126 21.43 -0.03 2.75
N PRO A 127 22.35 0.88 2.37
CA PRO A 127 22.32 1.51 1.06
C PRO A 127 22.22 0.47 -0.06
N LEU A 128 21.35 0.72 -1.04
CA LEU A 128 21.02 -0.25 -2.08
C LEU A 128 22.23 -0.59 -2.96
N ASP A 129 22.72 -1.83 -2.82
CA ASP A 129 23.45 -2.53 -3.88
C ASP A 129 22.46 -3.32 -4.74
N ALA A 130 22.07 -2.73 -5.87
CA ALA A 130 21.08 -3.31 -6.78
C ALA A 130 21.49 -4.70 -7.32
N ALA A 131 22.79 -4.93 -7.50
CA ALA A 131 23.28 -6.22 -8.02
C ALA A 131 23.20 -7.30 -6.96
N ALA A 132 23.70 -7.02 -5.74
CA ALA A 132 23.64 -7.97 -4.63
C ALA A 132 22.19 -8.25 -4.20
N MET A 133 21.36 -7.20 -4.08
CA MET A 133 19.93 -7.32 -3.79
C MET A 133 19.22 -8.16 -4.85
N GLY A 134 19.49 -7.88 -6.13
CA GLY A 134 18.93 -8.63 -7.25
C GLY A 134 19.28 -10.13 -7.23
N GLN A 135 20.50 -10.49 -6.80
CA GLN A 135 20.91 -11.88 -6.61
C GLN A 135 20.20 -12.54 -5.42
N ARG A 136 20.02 -11.82 -4.30
CA ARG A 136 19.26 -12.32 -3.14
C ARG A 136 17.81 -12.59 -3.50
N ILE A 137 17.17 -11.65 -4.21
CA ILE A 137 15.81 -11.83 -4.72
C ILE A 137 15.73 -13.07 -5.63
N ALA A 138 16.68 -13.24 -6.55
CA ALA A 138 16.70 -14.38 -7.48
C ALA A 138 16.72 -15.75 -6.78
N GLY A 139 17.37 -15.83 -5.61
CA GLY A 139 17.53 -17.05 -4.83
C GLY A 139 16.33 -17.44 -3.96
N ILE A 140 15.30 -16.58 -3.85
CA ILE A 140 14.15 -16.85 -3.00
C ILE A 140 13.29 -17.96 -3.60
N GLU A 141 13.08 -19.04 -2.87
CA GLU A 141 12.21 -20.13 -3.29
C GLU A 141 10.94 -20.17 -2.46
N ALA A 142 9.79 -20.28 -3.12
CA ALA A 142 8.55 -20.59 -2.44
C ALA A 142 8.52 -22.06 -2.02
N LYS A 143 7.99 -22.34 -0.82
CA LYS A 143 7.91 -23.71 -0.29
C LYS A 143 6.45 -24.17 -0.28
N ASN A 144 6.23 -25.40 -0.76
CA ASN A 144 4.89 -25.99 -0.74
C ASN A 144 4.40 -26.11 0.71
N LEU A 145 3.10 -25.86 0.93
CA LEU A 145 2.46 -25.82 2.25
C LEU A 145 3.02 -24.77 3.22
N ALA A 146 3.88 -23.86 2.78
CA ALA A 146 4.29 -22.74 3.61
C ALA A 146 3.13 -21.75 3.80
N LYS A 147 3.07 -21.16 5.00
CA LYS A 147 2.01 -20.24 5.41
C LYS A 147 2.41 -18.78 5.19
N THR A 148 1.48 -17.89 5.48
CA THR A 148 1.50 -16.45 5.18
C THR A 148 1.41 -15.64 6.48
N PRO A 149 2.51 -15.52 7.26
CA PRO A 149 2.58 -14.74 8.50
C PRO A 149 2.72 -13.22 8.25
N ILE A 150 1.69 -12.59 7.66
CA ILE A 150 1.67 -11.16 7.34
C ILE A 150 1.84 -10.31 8.61
N ALA A 151 1.07 -10.59 9.65
CA ALA A 151 1.09 -9.84 10.90
C ALA A 151 2.46 -9.88 11.58
N ALA A 152 3.12 -11.05 11.60
CA ALA A 152 4.45 -11.18 12.16
C ALA A 152 5.50 -10.42 11.34
N SER A 153 5.35 -10.41 10.01
CA SER A 153 6.24 -9.64 9.12
C SER A 153 6.08 -8.14 9.36
N LEU A 154 4.86 -7.64 9.45
CA LEU A 154 4.56 -6.23 9.72
C LEU A 154 5.01 -5.79 11.11
N ALA A 155 4.93 -6.67 12.11
CA ALA A 155 5.42 -6.39 13.46
C ALA A 155 6.95 -6.25 13.51
N ALA A 156 7.68 -6.98 12.66
CA ALA A 156 9.14 -6.95 12.61
C ALA A 156 9.72 -5.68 11.94
N VAL A 157 8.93 -4.98 11.12
CA VAL A 157 9.35 -3.76 10.40
C VAL A 157 9.98 -2.73 11.32
N ALA A 158 9.43 -2.56 12.53
CA ALA A 158 9.94 -1.57 13.48
C ALA A 158 11.40 -1.84 13.89
N ASP A 159 11.74 -3.12 14.06
CA ASP A 159 13.11 -3.54 14.39
C ASP A 159 14.02 -3.52 13.16
N ASP A 160 13.49 -3.89 11.99
CA ASP A 160 14.24 -3.90 10.73
C ASP A 160 14.65 -2.48 10.28
N LEU A 161 13.82 -1.50 10.60
CA LEU A 161 14.02 -0.09 10.31
C LEU A 161 14.54 0.70 11.52
N ALA A 162 15.02 0.01 12.56
CA ALA A 162 15.59 0.67 13.73
C ALA A 162 16.73 1.62 13.33
N GLY A 163 16.62 2.88 13.75
CA GLY A 163 17.60 3.93 13.43
C GLY A 163 17.37 4.67 12.12
N VAL A 164 16.29 4.38 11.38
CA VAL A 164 15.86 5.21 10.25
C VAL A 164 15.43 6.59 10.77
N GLU A 165 16.02 7.64 10.19
CA GLU A 165 15.56 9.02 10.35
C GLU A 165 14.66 9.39 9.16
N GLY A 166 13.50 9.98 9.43
CA GLY A 166 12.58 10.44 8.40
C GLY A 166 11.49 9.43 8.06
N ARG A 167 11.25 9.21 6.76
CA ARG A 167 10.12 8.44 6.25
C ARG A 167 10.57 7.09 5.71
N ALA A 168 9.79 6.06 5.99
CA ALA A 168 9.97 4.72 5.43
C ALA A 168 8.74 4.26 4.65
N ILE A 169 8.96 3.64 3.49
CA ILE A 169 7.94 2.93 2.73
C ILE A 169 8.13 1.43 2.95
N VAL A 170 7.05 0.75 3.35
CA VAL A 170 6.99 -0.71 3.39
C VAL A 170 6.17 -1.17 2.21
N ILE A 171 6.70 -2.08 1.39
CA ILE A 171 6.00 -2.66 0.25
C ILE A 171 5.81 -4.15 0.52
N LEU A 172 4.57 -4.54 0.86
CA LEU A 172 4.19 -5.94 1.00
C LEU A 172 3.68 -6.48 -0.34
N VAL A 173 4.31 -7.51 -0.87
CA VAL A 173 3.85 -8.24 -2.06
C VAL A 173 3.34 -9.62 -1.62
N THR A 174 2.04 -9.88 -1.79
CA THR A 174 1.40 -11.15 -1.36
C THR A 174 0.28 -11.57 -2.30
N ASP A 175 0.05 -12.89 -2.41
CA ASP A 175 -1.06 -13.47 -3.17
C ASP A 175 -2.14 -14.14 -2.30
N GLY A 176 -2.05 -14.00 -0.97
CA GLY A 176 -2.89 -14.76 -0.05
C GLY A 176 -3.19 -14.06 1.27
N GLU A 177 -4.15 -14.63 1.99
CA GLU A 177 -4.56 -14.18 3.32
C GLU A 177 -3.58 -14.59 4.43
N GLU A 178 -3.71 -13.97 5.59
CA GLU A 178 -2.99 -14.37 6.81
C GLU A 178 -3.40 -15.79 7.24
N THR A 179 -2.43 -16.70 7.37
CA THR A 179 -2.69 -18.12 7.71
C THR A 179 -1.96 -18.61 8.96
N CYS A 180 -1.34 -17.70 9.72
CA CYS A 180 -0.61 -17.99 10.96
C CYS A 180 -1.31 -17.50 12.23
N GLY A 181 -2.55 -17.03 12.11
CA GLY A 181 -3.38 -16.62 13.26
C GLY A 181 -3.01 -15.26 13.85
N GLY A 182 -2.16 -14.49 13.15
CA GLY A 182 -1.87 -13.11 13.50
C GLY A 182 -3.02 -12.16 13.17
N ASN A 183 -2.89 -10.90 13.61
CA ASN A 183 -3.80 -9.82 13.27
C ASN A 183 -3.04 -8.71 12.51
N PRO A 184 -3.05 -8.72 11.16
CA PRO A 184 -2.32 -7.74 10.36
C PRO A 184 -2.74 -6.30 10.66
N GLU A 185 -4.03 -6.05 10.86
CA GLU A 185 -4.54 -4.73 11.19
C GLU A 185 -3.94 -4.19 12.50
N ALA A 186 -3.93 -5.01 13.55
CA ALA A 186 -3.35 -4.63 14.83
C ALA A 186 -1.83 -4.38 14.69
N ALA A 187 -1.12 -5.17 13.89
CA ALA A 187 0.29 -4.98 13.61
C ALA A 187 0.55 -3.62 12.91
N VAL A 188 -0.27 -3.24 11.92
CA VAL A 188 -0.18 -1.93 11.27
C VAL A 188 -0.43 -0.79 12.25
N GLN A 189 -1.45 -0.92 13.11
CA GLN A 189 -1.76 0.10 14.11
C GLN A 189 -0.63 0.28 15.11
N GLN A 190 0.04 -0.80 15.53
CA GLN A 190 1.21 -0.76 16.39
C GLN A 190 2.41 -0.14 15.68
N LEU A 191 2.66 -0.50 14.42
CA LEU A 191 3.74 0.05 13.61
C LEU A 191 3.65 1.58 13.49
N ARG A 192 2.44 2.11 13.30
CA ARG A 192 2.17 3.56 13.26
C ARG A 192 2.44 4.30 14.58
N GLN A 193 2.61 3.58 15.68
CA GLN A 193 2.93 4.16 17.01
C GLN A 193 4.44 4.24 17.29
N GLN A 194 5.29 3.68 16.42
CA GLN A 194 6.74 3.54 16.66
C GLN A 194 7.55 4.84 16.47
N GLY A 195 6.90 5.99 16.28
CA GLY A 195 7.53 7.31 16.32
C GLY A 195 8.25 7.77 15.05
N PHE A 196 8.30 6.95 14.00
CA PHE A 196 8.77 7.33 12.65
C PHE A 196 7.64 7.22 11.62
N GLU A 197 7.75 7.97 10.51
CA GLU A 197 6.69 8.01 9.51
C GLU A 197 6.78 6.78 8.58
N VAL A 198 6.01 5.75 8.90
CA VAL A 198 5.87 4.55 8.06
C VAL A 198 4.68 4.68 7.14
N VAL A 199 4.89 4.38 5.87
CA VAL A 199 3.86 4.22 4.84
C VAL A 199 3.82 2.77 4.38
N LEU A 200 2.72 2.08 4.66
CA LEU A 200 2.50 0.71 4.19
C LEU A 200 1.75 0.69 2.86
N ASN A 201 2.43 0.25 1.81
CA ASN A 201 1.84 -0.09 0.52
C ASN A 201 1.70 -1.62 0.41
N ILE A 202 0.54 -2.08 -0.07
CA ILE A 202 0.27 -3.50 -0.26
C ILE A 202 0.00 -3.75 -1.75
N VAL A 203 0.74 -4.69 -2.34
CA VAL A 203 0.56 -5.15 -3.71
C VAL A 203 -0.03 -6.55 -3.67
N GLY A 204 -1.33 -6.66 -3.93
CA GLY A 204 -2.03 -7.93 -4.03
C GLY A 204 -1.84 -8.55 -5.41
N PHE A 205 -1.18 -9.71 -5.47
CA PHE A 205 -0.85 -10.38 -6.72
C PHE A 205 -1.78 -11.57 -6.98
N ALA A 206 -2.51 -11.56 -8.09
CA ALA A 206 -3.46 -12.61 -8.45
C ALA A 206 -4.48 -12.92 -7.32
N VAL A 207 -4.91 -11.86 -6.63
CA VAL A 207 -5.95 -11.90 -5.60
C VAL A 207 -7.30 -11.68 -6.27
N ASP A 208 -8.18 -12.67 -6.15
CA ASP A 208 -9.54 -12.66 -6.69
C ASP A 208 -10.62 -12.57 -5.58
N ASP A 209 -10.22 -12.69 -4.31
CA ASP A 209 -11.14 -12.60 -3.18
C ASP A 209 -11.44 -11.13 -2.82
N TYR A 210 -12.69 -10.72 -3.00
CA TYR A 210 -13.12 -9.34 -2.73
C TYR A 210 -12.98 -8.93 -1.27
N ALA A 211 -13.23 -9.83 -0.31
CA ALA A 211 -13.11 -9.50 1.11
C ALA A 211 -11.65 -9.27 1.49
N LEU A 212 -10.75 -10.13 1.00
CA LEU A 212 -9.31 -9.97 1.18
C LEU A 212 -8.79 -8.67 0.55
N GLU A 213 -9.27 -8.30 -0.65
CA GLU A 213 -8.94 -7.02 -1.25
C GLU A 213 -9.37 -5.82 -0.38
N GLN A 214 -10.56 -5.88 0.23
CA GLN A 214 -11.02 -4.81 1.13
C GLN A 214 -10.15 -4.74 2.39
N ASP A 215 -9.73 -5.88 2.94
CA ASP A 215 -8.80 -5.91 4.06
C ASP A 215 -7.44 -5.30 3.70
N PHE A 216 -6.86 -5.65 2.55
CA PHE A 216 -5.62 -5.03 2.10
C PHE A 216 -5.75 -3.52 1.90
N ARG A 217 -6.84 -3.04 1.28
CA ARG A 217 -7.10 -1.59 1.14
C ARG A 217 -7.15 -0.91 2.51
N ARG A 218 -7.81 -1.54 3.47
CA ARG A 218 -7.96 -1.03 4.83
C ARG A 218 -6.64 -1.00 5.59
N TRP A 219 -5.85 -2.06 5.54
CA TRP A 219 -4.54 -2.12 6.19
C TRP A 219 -3.55 -1.13 5.60
N ALA A 220 -3.48 -1.02 4.27
CA ALA A 220 -2.65 -0.02 3.61
C ALA A 220 -3.07 1.40 4.01
N SER A 221 -4.37 1.69 4.05
CA SER A 221 -4.90 2.98 4.48
C SER A 221 -4.57 3.29 5.95
N LEU A 222 -4.68 2.32 6.86
CA LEU A 222 -4.27 2.49 8.26
C LEU A 222 -2.76 2.77 8.38
N GLY A 223 -1.97 2.16 7.50
CA GLY A 223 -0.55 2.40 7.38
C GLY A 223 -0.19 3.68 6.63
N GLY A 224 -1.17 4.49 6.19
CA GLY A 224 -0.94 5.74 5.47
C GLY A 224 -0.51 5.57 4.01
N GLY A 225 -0.58 4.36 3.45
CA GLY A 225 -0.27 4.05 2.06
C GLY A 225 -1.49 3.61 1.26
N ALA A 226 -1.24 2.85 0.20
CA ALA A 226 -2.25 2.42 -0.77
C ALA A 226 -2.15 0.93 -1.11
N TYR A 227 -3.27 0.39 -1.57
CA TYR A 227 -3.35 -0.96 -2.11
C TYR A 227 -3.32 -0.93 -3.65
N PHE A 228 -2.55 -1.83 -4.24
CA PHE A 228 -2.40 -1.99 -5.67
C PHE A 228 -2.75 -3.42 -6.07
N GLN A 229 -3.69 -3.59 -7.00
CA GLN A 229 -4.07 -4.89 -7.52
C GLN A 229 -3.25 -5.24 -8.77
N ALA A 230 -2.64 -6.42 -8.76
CA ALA A 230 -1.89 -6.94 -9.88
C ALA A 230 -2.49 -8.26 -10.38
N LYS A 231 -3.13 -8.25 -11.55
CA LYS A 231 -3.76 -9.45 -12.15
C LYS A 231 -2.84 -10.24 -13.09
N ASP A 232 -1.72 -9.65 -13.49
CA ASP A 232 -0.73 -10.23 -14.39
C ASP A 232 0.68 -9.69 -14.09
N ALA A 233 1.69 -10.23 -14.78
CA ALA A 233 3.09 -9.87 -14.58
C ALA A 233 3.40 -8.39 -14.87
N ALA A 234 2.75 -7.82 -15.88
CA ALA A 234 2.96 -6.43 -16.24
C ALA A 234 2.31 -5.48 -15.22
N ALA A 235 1.11 -5.84 -14.75
CA ALA A 235 0.41 -5.15 -13.67
C ALA A 235 1.20 -5.24 -12.36
N LEU A 236 1.82 -6.38 -12.05
CA LEU A 236 2.66 -6.54 -10.86
C LEU A 236 3.87 -5.60 -10.90
N SER A 237 4.61 -5.59 -12.01
CA SER A 237 5.78 -4.74 -12.18
C SER A 237 5.42 -3.25 -12.03
N ARG A 238 4.32 -2.81 -12.66
CA ARG A 238 3.82 -1.43 -12.52
C ARG A 238 3.39 -1.11 -11.10
N SER A 239 2.66 -2.03 -10.45
CA SER A 239 2.13 -1.83 -9.08
C SER A 239 3.25 -1.71 -8.07
N ILE A 240 4.28 -2.54 -8.18
CA ILE A 240 5.47 -2.48 -7.32
C ILE A 240 6.23 -1.17 -7.54
N ALA A 241 6.44 -0.76 -8.79
CA ALA A 241 7.09 0.52 -9.11
C ALA A 241 6.29 1.71 -8.56
N GLN A 242 4.96 1.69 -8.66
CA GLN A 242 4.07 2.69 -8.06
C GLN A 242 4.12 2.68 -6.53
N ALA A 243 4.11 1.50 -5.91
CA ALA A 243 4.20 1.34 -4.46
C ALA A 243 5.53 1.85 -3.86
N ALA A 244 6.59 1.95 -4.67
CA ALA A 244 7.86 2.56 -4.26
C ALA A 244 7.90 4.08 -4.42
N GLN A 245 6.89 4.68 -5.08
CA GLN A 245 6.84 6.13 -5.25
C GLN A 245 6.53 6.84 -3.94
N GLN A 246 6.89 8.13 -3.89
CA GLN A 246 6.67 8.92 -2.69
C GLN A 246 5.18 9.04 -2.34
N PRO A 247 4.84 8.99 -1.04
CA PRO A 247 3.47 9.11 -0.60
C PRO A 247 2.98 10.55 -0.53
N PHE A 248 1.67 10.71 -0.60
CA PHE A 248 0.96 11.95 -0.32
C PHE A 248 -0.16 11.69 0.69
N SER A 249 -0.52 12.73 1.43
CA SER A 249 -1.69 12.75 2.32
C SER A 249 -2.69 13.80 1.88
N VAL A 250 -3.96 13.56 2.15
CA VAL A 250 -5.06 14.49 1.89
C VAL A 250 -5.71 14.84 3.22
N LEU A 251 -5.81 16.14 3.46
CA LEU A 251 -6.29 16.72 4.69
C LEU A 251 -7.58 17.50 4.43
N ASP A 252 -8.56 17.31 5.31
CA ASP A 252 -9.75 18.15 5.46
C ASP A 252 -9.53 19.05 6.67
N GLY A 253 -9.12 20.30 6.41
CA GLY A 253 -8.49 21.15 7.42
C GLY A 253 -7.16 20.55 7.88
N GLU A 254 -7.06 20.21 9.15
CA GLU A 254 -5.89 19.54 9.76
C GLU A 254 -6.06 18.01 9.85
N ARG A 255 -7.24 17.48 9.53
CA ARG A 255 -7.57 16.07 9.71
C ARG A 255 -7.19 15.27 8.47
N PRO A 256 -6.35 14.21 8.55
CA PRO A 256 -6.11 13.31 7.44
C PRO A 256 -7.39 12.53 7.10
N VAL A 257 -7.79 12.59 5.83
CA VAL A 257 -9.00 11.93 5.31
C VAL A 257 -8.69 10.87 4.25
N ALA A 258 -7.53 10.96 3.59
CA ALA A 258 -7.04 9.94 2.67
C ALA A 258 -5.52 10.04 2.52
N ALA A 259 -4.91 9.02 1.93
CA ALA A 259 -3.51 8.99 1.54
C ALA A 259 -3.35 8.18 0.25
N GLY A 260 -2.20 8.31 -0.40
CA GLY A 260 -1.86 7.55 -1.60
C GLY A 260 -0.40 7.74 -1.99
N VAL A 261 -0.04 7.29 -3.19
CA VAL A 261 1.31 7.48 -3.77
C VAL A 261 1.25 8.35 -5.01
N LEU A 262 2.28 9.15 -5.23
CA LEU A 262 2.40 9.96 -6.44
C LEU A 262 2.40 9.06 -7.68
N GLY A 263 1.55 9.37 -8.65
CA GLY A 263 1.37 8.58 -9.87
C GLY A 263 0.52 7.30 -9.70
N GLY A 264 -0.06 7.09 -8.52
CA GLY A 264 -0.97 5.97 -8.23
C GLY A 264 -2.38 6.13 -8.83
N GLU A 265 -3.28 5.23 -8.43
CA GLU A 265 -4.70 5.32 -8.78
C GLU A 265 -5.37 6.58 -8.19
N ALA A 266 -6.45 7.03 -8.82
CA ALA A 266 -7.22 8.15 -8.30
C ALA A 266 -7.99 7.71 -7.05
N ILE A 267 -7.89 8.49 -5.96
CA ILE A 267 -8.60 8.20 -4.71
C ILE A 267 -10.00 8.80 -4.74
N SER A 268 -10.99 8.04 -4.24
CA SER A 268 -12.38 8.49 -4.16
C SER A 268 -12.58 9.39 -2.94
N LEU A 269 -13.10 10.60 -3.14
CA LEU A 269 -13.31 11.59 -2.10
C LEU A 269 -14.71 12.19 -2.20
N LYS A 270 -15.28 12.58 -1.05
CA LYS A 270 -16.51 13.38 -1.05
C LYS A 270 -16.23 14.73 -1.71
N PRO A 271 -17.22 15.35 -2.38
CA PRO A 271 -17.05 16.71 -2.88
C PRO A 271 -16.65 17.66 -1.75
N GLY A 272 -15.65 18.50 -1.97
CA GLY A 272 -15.09 19.35 -0.93
C GLY A 272 -13.74 19.97 -1.29
N ARG A 273 -13.24 20.81 -0.40
CA ARG A 273 -11.93 21.46 -0.52
C ARG A 273 -10.95 20.80 0.44
N TYR A 274 -9.82 20.35 -0.11
CA TYR A 274 -8.82 19.57 0.61
C TYR A 274 -7.43 20.19 0.46
N THR A 275 -6.54 19.86 1.39
CA THR A 275 -5.10 20.13 1.27
C THR A 275 -4.37 18.81 1.00
N VAL A 276 -3.68 18.72 -0.13
CA VAL A 276 -2.80 17.60 -0.47
C VAL A 276 -1.38 17.96 -0.02
N ARG A 277 -0.72 17.07 0.73
CA ARG A 277 0.66 17.23 1.18
C ARG A 277 1.52 16.11 0.60
N ALA A 278 2.58 16.48 -0.12
CA ALA A 278 3.55 15.56 -0.71
C ALA A 278 4.89 16.28 -0.85
N LEU A 279 6.02 15.57 -0.85
CA LEU A 279 7.36 16.14 -1.10
C LEU A 279 7.69 17.36 -0.21
N GLY A 280 7.23 17.37 1.05
CA GLY A 280 7.38 18.53 1.95
C GLY A 280 6.58 19.79 1.56
N ARG A 281 5.74 19.73 0.53
CA ARG A 281 4.91 20.82 0.01
C ARG A 281 3.43 20.54 0.28
N SER A 282 2.60 21.58 0.23
CA SER A 282 1.14 21.45 0.35
C SER A 282 0.44 22.25 -0.77
N GLN A 283 -0.61 21.67 -1.34
CA GLN A 283 -1.44 22.29 -2.38
C GLN A 283 -2.92 22.11 -2.05
N ILE A 284 -3.73 23.15 -2.26
CA ILE A 284 -5.17 23.08 -2.07
C ILE A 284 -5.82 22.58 -3.36
N VAL A 285 -6.77 21.64 -3.23
CA VAL A 285 -7.56 21.10 -4.34
C VAL A 285 -9.04 21.11 -4.00
N GLU A 286 -9.87 21.40 -5.00
CA GLU A 286 -11.32 21.27 -4.90
C GLU A 286 -11.77 20.04 -5.70
N VAL A 287 -12.44 19.12 -5.03
CA VAL A 287 -13.00 17.90 -5.64
C VAL A 287 -14.50 18.12 -5.82
N GLN A 288 -14.99 17.97 -7.05
CA GLN A 288 -16.41 18.10 -7.37
C GLN A 288 -17.05 16.72 -7.57
N ALA A 289 -18.37 16.64 -7.41
CA ALA A 289 -19.10 15.38 -7.57
C ALA A 289 -18.95 14.83 -8.99
N GLY A 290 -18.54 13.57 -9.13
CA GLY A 290 -18.41 12.89 -10.42
C GLY A 290 -17.26 13.38 -11.32
N THR A 291 -16.34 14.20 -10.81
CA THR A 291 -15.17 14.68 -11.57
C THR A 291 -13.85 14.14 -11.00
N GLU A 292 -12.80 14.07 -11.84
CA GLU A 292 -11.43 13.78 -11.41
C GLU A 292 -10.66 15.09 -11.25
N ALA A 293 -10.33 15.47 -10.02
CA ALA A 293 -9.40 16.54 -9.72
C ALA A 293 -7.95 16.06 -9.87
N ARG A 294 -7.04 16.95 -10.28
CA ARG A 294 -5.62 16.62 -10.48
C ARG A 294 -4.71 17.59 -9.76
N VAL A 295 -3.71 17.05 -9.05
CA VAL A 295 -2.66 17.83 -8.37
C VAL A 295 -1.32 17.33 -8.86
N ASN A 296 -0.45 18.23 -9.29
CA ASN A 296 0.89 17.90 -9.72
C ASN A 296 1.92 18.56 -8.79
N PHE A 297 2.82 17.77 -8.23
CA PHE A 297 3.95 18.24 -7.43
C PHE A 297 5.21 18.21 -8.29
N ASP A 298 5.66 19.39 -8.71
CA ASP A 298 6.97 19.58 -9.37
C ASP A 298 8.10 19.77 -8.35
#